data_AF-A0A928NK77-F1
#
_entry.id   AF-A0A928NK77-F1
#
_cell.length_a   1.000
_cell.length_b   1.000
_cell.length_c   1.000
_cell.angle_alpha   90.00
_cell.angle_beta   90.00
_cell.angle_gamma   90.00
#
_symmetry.space_group_name_H-M   'P 1'
#
loop_
_entity.id
_entity.type
_entity.pdbx_description
1 polymer ?
#
loop_
_entity_poly.entity_id
_entity_poly.type
_entity_poly.pdbx_seq_one_letter_code
_entity_poly.pdbx_strand_id
1 'polypeptide(L)'
;MEDDILIKYSDKYFDAKSSVYNKSLSELSARLMLISHNKREMREFFEDNGFECRFVNYHSTKKPSYSVGFAIGWKKSKKMGDICIISIRGTVKGEWYSNFDLFERNNSEFDKHMGFFGAAEDVIDECDRLFSERNNVHFLVTGHSRGGAVANIVSYVLSEEKEYTKKDLVFGITLASPNVSKSIDTEMNNIYNFVNKDDIITLIPLNVHNSPWAYKRYGETILMDINSGNKRLNKLIIKYYQRITGEEFVPIEEGDTDDVIESVLTLSPAPSDYYSRKSHAFLKKKVSMYDYFRQGILKILSGNSPLSGGVFLHQTKRGAYSTVTEYLMKYASGEINCDSPYAKGIECNHCRELYYSFVKAYNKHTY
;
A
#
# COMPACT_ATOMS: atom_id res chain seq x y z
N MET A 1 2.70 -19.61 25.23
CA MET A 1 1.80 -19.78 24.07
C MET A 1 2.39 -19.02 22.89
N GLU A 2 3.23 -19.74 22.14
CA GLU A 2 3.89 -19.31 20.91
C GLU A 2 3.06 -19.72 19.66
N ASP A 3 1.85 -20.25 19.82
CA ASP A 3 1.20 -21.06 18.76
C ASP A 3 0.05 -20.43 17.96
N ASP A 4 -0.38 -19.19 18.21
CA ASP A 4 -1.75 -18.80 17.82
C ASP A 4 -1.94 -18.03 16.50
N ILE A 5 -0.92 -17.87 15.64
CA ILE A 5 -1.14 -17.33 14.26
C ILE A 5 -0.16 -17.93 13.24
N LEU A 6 0.10 -19.25 13.26
CA LEU A 6 0.80 -19.87 12.13
C LEU A 6 -0.24 -20.29 11.08
N ILE A 7 -0.71 -19.34 10.26
CA ILE A 7 -1.58 -19.66 9.11
C ILE A 7 -0.77 -20.55 8.16
N LYS A 8 -1.14 -21.83 8.09
CA LYS A 8 -0.48 -22.83 7.23
C LYS A 8 -0.99 -22.67 5.80
N TYR A 9 -0.09 -22.73 4.83
CA TYR A 9 -0.48 -22.75 3.43
C TYR A 9 -1.19 -24.07 3.08
N SER A 10 -2.15 -24.00 2.15
CA SER A 10 -2.83 -25.17 1.58
C SER A 10 -3.30 -24.86 0.15
N ASP A 11 -3.03 -25.77 -0.79
CA ASP A 11 -3.54 -25.70 -2.17
C ASP A 11 -5.08 -25.53 -2.22
N LYS A 12 -5.81 -26.06 -1.22
CA LYS A 12 -7.28 -25.93 -1.13
C LYS A 12 -7.78 -24.49 -1.10
N TYR A 13 -6.92 -23.51 -0.79
CA TYR A 13 -7.33 -22.10 -0.82
C TYR A 13 -7.72 -21.61 -2.21
N PHE A 14 -7.31 -22.33 -3.25
CA PHE A 14 -7.63 -22.02 -4.64
C PHE A 14 -8.81 -22.83 -5.19
N ASP A 15 -9.43 -23.73 -4.40
CA ASP A 15 -10.52 -24.63 -4.86
C ASP A 15 -11.79 -23.88 -5.30
N ALA A 16 -12.04 -22.69 -4.75
CA ALA A 16 -13.15 -21.82 -5.12
C ALA A 16 -12.70 -20.77 -6.14
N LYS A 17 -13.64 -20.22 -6.91
CA LYS A 17 -13.37 -19.09 -7.80
C LYS A 17 -12.88 -17.88 -7.01
N SER A 18 -12.00 -17.08 -7.60
CA SER A 18 -11.45 -15.87 -7.00
C SER A 18 -12.49 -14.80 -6.65
N SER A 19 -13.66 -14.82 -7.29
CA SER A 19 -14.81 -13.96 -6.96
C SER A 19 -15.54 -14.35 -5.67
N VAL A 20 -15.21 -15.50 -5.06
CA VAL A 20 -15.73 -15.92 -3.77
C VAL A 20 -14.70 -15.57 -2.70
N TYR A 21 -15.08 -14.66 -1.80
CA TYR A 21 -14.21 -14.23 -0.71
C TYR A 21 -13.73 -15.42 0.14
N ASN A 22 -12.41 -15.56 0.26
CA ASN A 22 -11.76 -16.61 1.05
C ASN A 22 -10.96 -15.99 2.20
N LYS A 23 -11.51 -16.13 3.42
CA LYS A 23 -10.88 -15.61 4.64
C LYS A 23 -9.50 -16.21 4.91
N SER A 24 -9.31 -17.51 4.74
CA SER A 24 -8.01 -18.15 5.02
C SER A 24 -6.94 -17.73 4.01
N LEU A 25 -7.32 -17.54 2.74
CA LEU A 25 -6.43 -16.99 1.72
C LEU A 25 -6.06 -15.53 2.04
N SER A 26 -7.04 -14.76 2.49
CA SER A 26 -6.87 -13.41 3.04
C SER A 26 -5.84 -13.37 4.18
N GLU A 27 -6.03 -14.21 5.20
CA GLU A 27 -5.11 -14.36 6.33
C GLU A 27 -3.69 -14.75 5.89
N LEU A 28 -3.58 -15.69 4.94
CA LEU A 28 -2.30 -16.05 4.34
C LEU A 28 -1.64 -14.86 3.63
N SER A 29 -2.39 -14.11 2.80
CA SER A 29 -1.90 -12.93 2.10
C SER A 29 -1.33 -11.91 3.06
N ALA A 30 -2.03 -11.68 4.16
CA ALA A 30 -1.61 -10.77 5.21
C ALA A 30 -0.26 -11.25 5.80
N ARG A 31 -0.10 -12.56 6.07
CA ARG A 31 1.16 -13.12 6.60
C ARG A 31 2.30 -12.90 5.62
N LEU A 32 2.06 -13.14 4.33
CA LEU A 32 3.04 -12.93 3.26
C LEU A 32 3.46 -11.47 3.17
N MET A 33 2.52 -10.52 3.28
CA MET A 33 2.84 -9.08 3.31
C MET A 33 3.78 -8.74 4.46
N LEU A 34 3.55 -9.28 5.66
CA LEU A 34 4.41 -9.04 6.83
C LEU A 34 5.85 -9.49 6.59
N ILE A 35 6.03 -10.70 6.08
CA ILE A 35 7.36 -11.29 5.87
C ILE A 35 8.00 -10.86 4.53
N SER A 36 7.27 -10.17 3.65
CA SER A 36 7.75 -9.71 2.33
C SER A 36 9.00 -8.81 2.38
N HIS A 37 9.26 -8.17 3.52
CA HIS A 37 10.46 -7.37 3.74
C HIS A 37 11.68 -8.23 4.12
N ASN A 38 11.47 -9.49 4.52
CA ASN A 38 12.51 -10.43 4.89
C ASN A 38 12.64 -11.55 3.84
N LYS A 39 13.64 -11.40 2.96
CA LYS A 39 13.95 -12.38 1.90
C LYS A 39 14.15 -13.81 2.43
N ARG A 40 14.71 -13.98 3.63
CA ARG A 40 14.96 -15.29 4.22
C ARG A 40 13.65 -15.96 4.63
N GLU A 41 12.80 -15.26 5.37
CA GLU A 41 11.50 -15.78 5.81
C GLU A 41 10.58 -16.10 4.62
N MET A 42 10.57 -15.26 3.58
CA MET A 42 9.83 -15.56 2.35
C MET A 42 10.36 -16.81 1.62
N ARG A 43 11.68 -17.01 1.63
CA ARG A 43 12.30 -18.21 1.03
C ARG A 43 11.93 -19.46 1.81
N GLU A 44 12.08 -19.42 3.13
CA GLU A 44 11.69 -20.52 4.03
C GLU A 44 10.21 -20.87 3.81
N PHE A 45 9.32 -19.87 3.73
CA PHE A 45 7.91 -20.10 3.41
C PHE A 45 7.72 -20.86 2.08
N PHE A 46 8.39 -20.46 1.01
CA PHE A 46 8.23 -21.15 -0.28
C PHE A 46 8.79 -22.56 -0.27
N GLU A 47 10.01 -22.73 0.25
CA GLU A 47 10.70 -24.01 0.30
C GLU A 47 9.94 -25.03 1.17
N ASP A 48 9.47 -24.61 2.35
CA ASP A 48 8.67 -25.44 3.27
C ASP A 48 7.34 -25.90 2.66
N ASN A 49 6.82 -25.16 1.67
CA ASN A 49 5.54 -25.44 1.02
C ASN A 49 5.70 -26.00 -0.42
N GLY A 50 6.93 -26.38 -0.79
CA GLY A 50 7.24 -27.07 -2.05
C GLY A 50 7.16 -26.16 -3.28
N PHE A 51 7.38 -24.86 -3.12
CA PHE A 51 7.45 -23.90 -4.21
C PHE A 51 8.90 -23.73 -4.68
N GLU A 52 9.09 -23.71 -6.00
CA GLU A 52 10.23 -23.02 -6.59
C GLU A 52 10.05 -21.52 -6.39
N CYS A 53 11.12 -20.75 -6.21
CA CYS A 53 10.98 -19.32 -5.95
C CYS A 53 12.07 -18.45 -6.57
N ARG A 54 11.69 -17.21 -6.90
CA ARG A 54 12.58 -16.12 -7.33
C ARG A 54 12.29 -14.85 -6.56
N PHE A 55 13.33 -14.04 -6.42
CA PHE A 55 13.33 -12.78 -5.70
C PHE A 55 13.91 -11.72 -6.62
N VAL A 56 13.11 -10.75 -7.02
CA VAL A 56 13.49 -9.69 -7.95
C VAL A 56 13.54 -8.37 -7.19
N ASN A 57 14.55 -7.54 -7.46
CA ASN A 57 14.71 -6.19 -6.91
C ASN A 57 14.66 -6.04 -5.37
N TYR A 58 14.80 -7.13 -4.61
CA TYR A 58 14.72 -7.17 -3.13
C TYR A 58 15.72 -6.24 -2.40
N HIS A 59 16.85 -5.93 -3.05
CA HIS A 59 17.88 -5.05 -2.50
C HIS A 59 18.14 -3.83 -3.40
N SER A 60 17.25 -3.54 -4.36
CA SER A 60 17.44 -2.37 -5.23
C SER A 60 17.39 -1.09 -4.38
N THR A 61 18.43 -0.27 -4.48
CA THR A 61 18.56 1.00 -3.74
C THR A 61 18.72 2.22 -4.65
N LYS A 62 18.55 2.06 -5.97
CA LYS A 62 18.75 3.17 -6.93
C LYS A 62 17.61 4.20 -6.83
N LYS A 63 17.91 5.48 -7.03
CA LYS A 63 16.95 6.59 -7.01
C LYS A 63 16.89 7.26 -8.40
N PRO A 64 15.69 7.64 -8.91
CA PRO A 64 14.38 7.11 -8.54
C PRO A 64 14.25 5.65 -8.99
N SER A 65 13.64 4.79 -8.17
CA SER A 65 13.38 3.40 -8.54
C SER A 65 11.90 3.25 -8.85
N TYR A 66 11.60 3.17 -10.16
CA TYR A 66 10.32 2.72 -10.67
C TYR A 66 10.14 1.21 -10.50
N SER A 67 11.14 0.49 -10.00
CA SER A 67 11.06 -0.93 -9.67
C SER A 67 10.49 -1.21 -8.29
N VAL A 68 10.07 -2.44 -8.02
CA VAL A 68 9.62 -2.89 -6.69
C VAL A 68 10.27 -4.22 -6.34
N GLY A 69 10.57 -4.44 -5.05
CA GLY A 69 10.99 -5.75 -4.58
C GLY A 69 9.81 -6.71 -4.49
N PHE A 70 9.90 -7.87 -5.15
CA PHE A 70 8.84 -8.87 -5.08
C PHE A 70 9.38 -10.29 -5.16
N ALA A 71 8.62 -11.19 -4.53
CA ALA A 71 8.89 -12.61 -4.44
C ALA A 71 7.83 -13.35 -5.25
N ILE A 72 8.26 -14.26 -6.12
CA ILE A 72 7.39 -15.12 -6.90
C ILE A 72 7.73 -16.57 -6.57
N GLY A 73 6.73 -17.31 -6.08
CA GLY A 73 6.84 -18.73 -5.82
C GLY A 73 5.85 -19.51 -6.66
N TRP A 74 6.27 -20.57 -7.33
CA TRP A 74 5.38 -21.39 -8.15
C TRP A 74 5.60 -22.89 -7.95
N LYS A 75 4.55 -23.67 -8.17
CA LYS A 75 4.60 -25.13 -8.20
C LYS A 75 3.46 -25.70 -9.03
N LYS A 76 3.59 -26.97 -9.40
CA LYS A 76 2.51 -27.72 -10.03
C LYS A 76 1.64 -28.41 -8.97
N SER A 77 0.35 -28.09 -8.94
CA SER A 77 -0.63 -28.81 -8.13
C SER A 77 -1.19 -30.01 -8.91
N LYS A 78 -1.34 -31.14 -8.23
CA LYS A 78 -1.89 -32.38 -8.82
C LYS A 78 -3.34 -32.23 -9.27
N LYS A 79 -4.09 -31.31 -8.65
CA LYS A 79 -5.54 -31.12 -8.87
C LYS A 79 -5.85 -29.88 -9.72
N MET A 80 -5.03 -28.84 -9.62
CA MET A 80 -5.40 -27.49 -10.08
C MET A 80 -4.57 -26.96 -11.25
N GLY A 81 -3.52 -27.66 -11.67
CA GLY A 81 -2.52 -27.08 -12.56
C GLY A 81 -1.51 -26.26 -11.78
N ASP A 82 -0.93 -25.22 -12.39
CA ASP A 82 0.10 -24.43 -11.73
C ASP A 82 -0.50 -23.46 -10.70
N ILE A 83 0.15 -23.35 -9.54
CA ILE A 83 -0.14 -22.36 -8.51
C ILE A 83 1.06 -21.42 -8.42
N CYS A 84 0.79 -20.12 -8.46
CA CYS A 84 1.76 -19.05 -8.32
C CYS A 84 1.33 -18.11 -7.19
N ILE A 85 2.27 -17.77 -6.30
CA ILE A 85 2.11 -16.78 -5.25
C ILE A 85 3.09 -15.65 -5.52
N ILE A 86 2.57 -14.43 -5.63
CA ILE A 86 3.32 -13.20 -5.82
C ILE A 86 3.14 -12.35 -4.57
N SER A 87 4.23 -12.13 -3.83
CA SER A 87 4.26 -11.25 -2.67
C SER A 87 5.13 -10.03 -2.97
N ILE A 88 4.49 -8.87 -3.02
CA ILE A 88 5.11 -7.59 -3.40
C ILE A 88 5.36 -6.77 -2.14
N ARG A 89 6.62 -6.40 -1.93
CA ARG A 89 7.05 -5.62 -0.77
C ARG A 89 6.45 -4.22 -0.79
N GLY A 90 6.24 -3.64 0.39
CA GLY A 90 6.04 -2.20 0.54
C GLY A 90 7.30 -1.40 0.17
N THR A 91 7.41 -0.16 0.62
CA THR A 91 8.48 0.76 0.16
C THR A 91 9.80 0.58 0.92
N VAL A 92 10.95 0.69 0.24
CA VAL A 92 12.28 0.91 0.86
C VAL A 92 13.06 2.05 0.18
N LYS A 93 13.74 2.87 0.99
CA LYS A 93 14.76 3.83 0.54
C LYS A 93 14.31 4.69 -0.67
N GLY A 94 14.86 4.42 -1.85
CA GLY A 94 14.69 5.19 -3.08
C GLY A 94 13.36 4.96 -3.80
N GLU A 95 12.58 3.96 -3.38
CA GLU A 95 11.25 3.68 -3.91
C GLU A 95 10.26 4.79 -3.55
N TRP A 96 10.42 5.44 -2.39
CA TRP A 96 9.55 6.56 -1.98
C TRP A 96 9.43 7.67 -3.02
N TYR A 97 10.44 7.84 -3.89
CA TYR A 97 10.41 8.86 -4.93
C TYR A 97 9.31 8.62 -5.95
N SER A 98 9.20 7.39 -6.48
CA SER A 98 8.19 7.11 -7.50
C SER A 98 6.78 6.99 -6.92
N ASN A 99 6.62 6.77 -5.60
CA ASN A 99 5.30 6.84 -4.95
C ASN A 99 4.66 8.23 -5.08
N PHE A 100 5.46 9.27 -5.36
CA PHE A 100 4.99 10.64 -5.58
C PHE A 100 5.12 11.09 -7.04
N ASP A 101 5.50 10.20 -7.95
CA ASP A 101 5.54 10.48 -9.39
C ASP A 101 4.20 10.05 -10.01
N LEU A 102 3.22 10.96 -9.99
CA LEU A 102 1.83 10.68 -10.34
C LEU A 102 1.63 10.47 -11.85
N PHE A 103 2.21 11.34 -12.67
CA PHE A 103 2.16 11.30 -14.14
C PHE A 103 3.37 12.05 -14.73
N GLU A 104 3.63 11.91 -16.03
CA GLU A 104 4.70 12.67 -16.68
C GLU A 104 4.40 14.17 -16.71
N ARG A 105 5.37 15.00 -16.31
CA ARG A 105 5.19 16.46 -16.16
C ARG A 105 4.64 17.20 -17.39
N ASN A 106 4.86 16.64 -18.59
CA ASN A 106 4.45 17.24 -19.86
C ASN A 106 3.32 16.45 -20.55
N ASN A 107 2.78 15.43 -19.91
CA ASN A 107 1.66 14.65 -20.43
C ASN A 107 0.35 15.19 -19.86
N SER A 108 -0.65 15.35 -20.72
CA SER A 108 -2.01 15.75 -20.34
C SER A 108 -2.88 14.60 -19.83
N GLU A 109 -2.42 13.36 -19.97
CA GLU A 109 -3.11 12.16 -19.50
C GLU A 109 -2.72 11.84 -18.06
N PHE A 110 -3.69 11.95 -17.16
CA PHE A 110 -3.51 11.75 -15.72
C PHE A 110 -4.22 10.48 -15.24
N ASP A 111 -4.47 9.53 -16.13
CA ASP A 111 -5.39 8.44 -15.80
C ASP A 111 -4.73 7.36 -14.95
N LYS A 112 -3.45 7.07 -15.17
CA LYS A 112 -2.69 6.01 -14.50
C LYS A 112 -1.60 6.60 -13.62
N HIS A 113 -1.42 6.05 -12.41
CA HIS A 113 -0.30 6.44 -11.54
C HIS A 113 1.02 5.90 -12.09
N MET A 114 1.82 6.77 -12.72
CA MET A 114 3.06 6.41 -13.41
C MET A 114 4.01 5.58 -12.54
N GLY A 115 4.26 6.01 -11.30
CA GLY A 115 5.15 5.28 -10.39
C GLY A 115 4.72 3.86 -10.02
N PHE A 116 3.41 3.57 -9.94
CA PHE A 116 2.91 2.24 -9.59
C PHE A 116 2.77 1.34 -10.82
N PHE A 117 2.35 1.90 -11.97
CA PHE A 117 2.29 1.14 -13.22
C PHE A 117 3.69 0.73 -13.69
N GLY A 118 4.68 1.62 -13.65
CA GLY A 118 6.06 1.25 -13.98
C GLY A 118 6.64 0.18 -13.05
N ALA A 119 6.20 0.12 -11.80
CA ALA A 119 6.60 -0.94 -10.87
C ALA A 119 5.88 -2.27 -11.11
N ALA A 120 4.67 -2.24 -11.69
CA ALA A 120 3.93 -3.44 -12.06
C ALA A 120 4.55 -4.15 -13.27
N GLU A 121 5.16 -3.41 -14.19
CA GLU A 121 5.83 -3.96 -15.38
C GLU A 121 6.88 -5.02 -14.99
N ASP A 122 7.75 -4.73 -14.02
CA ASP A 122 8.75 -5.70 -13.53
C ASP A 122 8.13 -7.04 -13.10
N VAL A 123 6.94 -7.00 -12.48
CA VAL A 123 6.24 -8.19 -11.99
C VAL A 123 5.58 -8.94 -13.15
N ILE A 124 4.95 -8.20 -14.06
CA ILE A 124 4.27 -8.73 -15.24
C ILE A 124 5.27 -9.42 -16.17
N ASP A 125 6.43 -8.80 -16.42
CA ASP A 125 7.50 -9.35 -17.25
C ASP A 125 8.02 -10.67 -16.68
N GLU A 126 8.19 -10.77 -15.35
CA GLU A 126 8.61 -12.03 -14.73
C GLU A 126 7.52 -13.11 -14.81
N CYS A 127 6.24 -12.74 -14.70
CA CYS A 127 5.13 -13.66 -14.94
C CYS A 127 5.12 -14.18 -16.38
N ASP A 128 5.25 -13.29 -17.37
CA ASP A 128 5.27 -13.67 -18.79
C ASP A 128 6.45 -14.60 -19.10
N ARG A 129 7.62 -14.34 -18.51
CA ARG A 129 8.80 -15.20 -18.63
C ARG A 129 8.59 -16.60 -18.05
N LEU A 130 7.80 -16.73 -16.99
CA LEU A 130 7.57 -17.99 -16.29
C LEU A 130 6.39 -18.80 -16.85
N PHE A 131 5.37 -18.12 -17.38
CA PHE A 131 4.05 -18.70 -17.60
C PHE A 131 3.47 -18.49 -19.00
N SER A 132 4.10 -17.75 -19.91
CA SER A 132 3.56 -17.49 -21.26
C SER A 132 3.21 -18.75 -22.06
N GLU A 133 3.92 -19.86 -21.85
CA GLU A 133 3.67 -21.16 -22.49
C GLU A 133 2.77 -22.09 -21.66
N ARG A 134 2.16 -21.58 -20.58
CA ARG A 134 1.32 -22.35 -19.65
C ARG A 134 -0.14 -21.96 -19.78
N ASN A 135 -1.01 -22.73 -19.12
CA ASN A 135 -2.45 -22.51 -19.11
C ASN A 135 -3.03 -22.81 -17.74
N ASN A 136 -4.10 -22.11 -17.37
CA ASN A 136 -4.81 -22.27 -16.10
C ASN A 136 -3.93 -22.09 -14.85
N VAL A 137 -3.02 -21.12 -14.89
CA VAL A 137 -2.20 -20.78 -13.72
C VAL A 137 -3.07 -20.06 -12.68
N HIS A 138 -3.09 -20.57 -11.45
CA HIS A 138 -3.78 -19.94 -10.33
C HIS A 138 -2.83 -18.96 -9.65
N PHE A 139 -3.21 -17.69 -9.56
CA PHE A 139 -2.39 -16.64 -8.98
C PHE A 139 -2.95 -16.15 -7.65
N LEU A 140 -2.15 -16.16 -6.60
CA LEU A 140 -2.35 -15.26 -5.46
C LEU A 140 -1.43 -14.06 -5.64
N VAL A 141 -1.99 -12.85 -5.73
CA VAL A 141 -1.21 -11.62 -5.81
C VAL A 141 -1.50 -10.78 -4.58
N THR A 142 -0.46 -10.50 -3.81
CA THR A 142 -0.58 -9.84 -2.52
C THR A 142 0.50 -8.80 -2.30
N GLY A 143 0.15 -7.71 -1.64
CA GLY A 143 1.08 -6.65 -1.29
C GLY A 143 0.50 -5.62 -0.35
N HIS A 144 1.39 -4.87 0.28
CA HIS A 144 1.06 -3.83 1.24
C HIS A 144 1.53 -2.44 0.77
N SER A 145 0.74 -1.38 1.01
CA SER A 145 1.07 0.01 0.66
C SER A 145 1.46 0.14 -0.81
N ARG A 146 2.67 0.58 -1.14
CA ARG A 146 3.19 0.56 -2.53
C ARG A 146 3.01 -0.82 -3.17
N GLY A 147 3.40 -1.89 -2.47
CA GLY A 147 3.21 -3.25 -2.94
C GLY A 147 1.75 -3.63 -3.12
N GLY A 148 0.84 -3.03 -2.35
CA GLY A 148 -0.61 -3.17 -2.51
C GLY A 148 -1.11 -2.52 -3.79
N ALA A 149 -0.65 -1.30 -4.10
CA ALA A 149 -0.95 -0.63 -5.37
C ALA A 149 -0.44 -1.44 -6.57
N VAL A 150 0.79 -1.94 -6.50
CA VAL A 150 1.36 -2.79 -7.56
C VAL A 150 0.58 -4.11 -7.66
N ALA A 151 0.25 -4.76 -6.55
CA ALA A 151 -0.53 -6.00 -6.54
C ALA A 151 -1.92 -5.79 -7.16
N ASN A 152 -2.57 -4.65 -6.87
CA ASN A 152 -3.85 -4.28 -7.47
C ASN A 152 -3.77 -4.19 -9.01
N ILE A 153 -2.73 -3.54 -9.53
CA ILE A 153 -2.49 -3.40 -10.98
C ILE A 153 -2.16 -4.77 -11.60
N VAL A 154 -1.25 -5.53 -10.99
CA VAL A 154 -0.84 -6.86 -11.49
C VAL A 154 -2.02 -7.82 -11.52
N SER A 155 -2.88 -7.82 -10.49
CA SER A 155 -4.09 -8.63 -10.48
C SER A 155 -5.05 -8.27 -11.62
N TYR A 156 -5.22 -6.99 -11.91
CA TYR A 156 -6.04 -6.54 -13.03
C TYR A 156 -5.47 -7.03 -14.37
N VAL A 157 -4.18 -6.78 -14.63
CA VAL A 157 -3.52 -7.19 -15.88
C VAL A 157 -3.56 -8.71 -16.06
N LEU A 158 -3.29 -9.49 -15.02
CA LEU A 158 -3.41 -10.95 -15.08
C LEU A 158 -4.84 -11.41 -15.38
N SER A 159 -5.85 -10.70 -14.88
CA SER A 159 -7.25 -11.08 -15.05
C SER A 159 -7.78 -10.84 -16.46
N GLU A 160 -7.36 -9.73 -17.07
CA GLU A 160 -7.95 -9.22 -18.32
C GLU A 160 -7.04 -9.35 -19.55
N GLU A 161 -5.72 -9.36 -19.37
CA GLU A 161 -4.77 -9.22 -20.48
C GLU A 161 -3.92 -10.47 -20.74
N LYS A 162 -3.92 -11.47 -19.84
CA LYS A 162 -2.99 -12.61 -19.89
C LYS A 162 -3.68 -13.93 -20.19
N GLU A 163 -3.24 -14.60 -21.26
CA GLU A 163 -3.85 -15.83 -21.77
C GLU A 163 -3.55 -17.09 -20.92
N TYR A 164 -2.47 -17.09 -20.14
CA TYR A 164 -2.06 -18.24 -19.31
C TYR A 164 -2.90 -18.39 -18.04
N THR A 165 -3.83 -17.47 -17.76
CA THR A 165 -4.77 -17.53 -16.64
C THR A 165 -6.13 -16.98 -17.06
N LYS A 166 -7.07 -16.94 -16.11
CA LYS A 166 -8.41 -16.36 -16.27
C LYS A 166 -8.75 -15.62 -14.99
N LYS A 167 -9.59 -14.58 -15.06
CA LYS A 167 -10.05 -13.81 -13.90
C LYS A 167 -10.44 -14.67 -12.68
N ASP A 168 -11.19 -15.75 -12.91
CA ASP A 168 -11.65 -16.70 -11.86
C ASP A 168 -10.50 -17.42 -11.11
N LEU A 169 -9.27 -17.38 -11.62
CA LEU A 169 -8.08 -18.03 -11.06
C LEU A 169 -7.07 -17.02 -10.50
N VAL A 170 -7.35 -15.71 -10.58
CA VAL A 170 -6.50 -14.63 -10.08
C VAL A 170 -7.11 -14.07 -8.81
N PHE A 171 -6.47 -14.31 -7.68
CA PHE A 171 -6.88 -13.88 -6.35
C PHE A 171 -6.05 -12.66 -5.95
N GLY A 172 -6.61 -11.46 -6.14
CA GLY A 172 -5.98 -10.20 -5.72
C GLY A 172 -6.36 -9.86 -4.29
N ILE A 173 -5.39 -9.75 -3.39
CA ILE A 173 -5.63 -9.37 -1.99
C ILE A 173 -4.61 -8.33 -1.56
N THR A 174 -5.05 -7.10 -1.34
CA THR A 174 -4.17 -5.98 -1.02
C THR A 174 -4.49 -5.40 0.36
N LEU A 175 -3.48 -4.78 0.97
CA LEU A 175 -3.62 -4.12 2.26
C LEU A 175 -3.02 -2.71 2.20
N ALA A 176 -3.73 -1.73 2.75
CA ALA A 176 -3.35 -0.32 2.72
C ALA A 176 -3.02 0.18 1.30
N SER A 177 -3.70 -0.34 0.27
CA SER A 177 -3.39 0.02 -1.12
C SER A 177 -3.75 1.49 -1.40
N PRO A 178 -2.79 2.31 -1.88
CA PRO A 178 -3.07 3.59 -2.53
C PRO A 178 -4.05 3.44 -3.70
N ASN A 179 -4.58 4.55 -4.18
CA ASN A 179 -5.32 4.58 -5.46
C ASN A 179 -4.32 4.52 -6.63
N VAL A 180 -4.74 3.95 -7.77
CA VAL A 180 -3.84 3.67 -8.90
C VAL A 180 -4.30 4.28 -10.21
N SER A 181 -5.61 4.44 -10.45
CA SER A 181 -6.10 4.91 -11.74
C SER A 181 -7.45 5.63 -11.64
N LYS A 182 -7.72 6.57 -12.54
CA LYS A 182 -9.05 7.19 -12.75
C LYS A 182 -9.99 6.28 -13.54
N SER A 183 -9.41 5.48 -14.43
CA SER A 183 -10.10 4.60 -15.37
C SER A 183 -10.05 3.19 -14.78
N ILE A 184 -10.95 2.93 -13.83
CA ILE A 184 -11.06 1.65 -13.13
C ILE A 184 -12.21 0.84 -13.71
N ASP A 185 -11.94 -0.44 -13.95
CA ASP A 185 -12.97 -1.46 -14.14
C ASP A 185 -13.56 -1.86 -12.77
N THR A 186 -14.85 -1.60 -12.59
CA THR A 186 -15.58 -1.92 -11.35
C THR A 186 -16.01 -3.38 -11.27
N GLU A 187 -15.89 -4.16 -12.34
CA GLU A 187 -16.31 -5.57 -12.43
C GLU A 187 -15.21 -6.55 -11.95
N MET A 188 -14.14 -6.02 -11.35
CA MET A 188 -13.03 -6.79 -10.76
C MET A 188 -13.38 -7.38 -9.40
N ASN A 189 -14.36 -8.28 -9.38
CA ASN A 189 -14.85 -8.98 -8.19
C ASN A 189 -13.86 -10.00 -7.58
N ASN A 190 -12.70 -10.18 -8.20
CA ASN A 190 -11.62 -11.07 -7.76
C ASN A 190 -10.46 -10.33 -7.06
N ILE A 191 -10.60 -9.01 -6.86
CA ILE A 191 -9.61 -8.17 -6.19
C ILE A 191 -10.25 -7.55 -4.95
N TYR A 192 -9.70 -7.87 -3.77
CA TYR A 192 -10.15 -7.37 -2.48
C TYR A 192 -9.08 -6.46 -1.86
N ASN A 193 -9.44 -5.20 -1.61
CA ASN A 193 -8.55 -4.19 -1.07
C ASN A 193 -8.96 -3.82 0.35
N PHE A 194 -8.13 -4.15 1.31
CA PHE A 194 -8.37 -3.85 2.72
C PHE A 194 -7.71 -2.54 3.09
N VAL A 195 -8.52 -1.55 3.47
CA VAL A 195 -8.05 -0.19 3.78
C VAL A 195 -8.57 0.22 5.15
N ASN A 196 -7.72 0.88 5.94
CA ASN A 196 -8.17 1.55 7.15
C ASN A 196 -8.72 2.91 6.76
N LYS A 197 -9.90 3.28 7.27
CA LYS A 197 -10.53 4.58 6.92
C LYS A 197 -9.67 5.78 7.31
N ASP A 198 -8.88 5.63 8.37
CA ASP A 198 -8.04 6.70 8.91
C ASP A 198 -6.63 6.68 8.29
N ASP A 199 -6.34 5.75 7.38
CA ASP A 199 -5.06 5.68 6.68
C ASP A 199 -5.04 6.61 5.45
N ILE A 200 -4.37 7.75 5.60
CA ILE A 200 -4.23 8.78 4.56
C ILE A 200 -3.54 8.27 3.29
N ILE A 201 -2.66 7.27 3.35
CA ILE A 201 -1.96 6.75 2.17
C ILE A 201 -2.92 6.00 1.25
N THR A 202 -3.96 5.37 1.81
CA THR A 202 -5.03 4.77 1.02
C THR A 202 -5.89 5.81 0.30
N LEU A 203 -5.81 7.07 0.70
CA LEU A 203 -6.59 8.14 0.08
C LEU A 203 -5.83 8.86 -1.01
N ILE A 204 -4.52 8.64 -1.16
CA ILE A 204 -3.67 9.31 -2.15
C ILE A 204 -3.30 8.32 -3.28
N PRO A 205 -3.30 8.74 -4.55
CA PRO A 205 -3.86 9.98 -5.09
C PRO A 205 -5.35 10.14 -4.76
N LEU A 206 -5.82 11.39 -4.60
CA LEU A 206 -7.10 11.68 -3.95
C LEU A 206 -8.32 10.98 -4.58
N ASN A 207 -9.09 10.32 -3.71
CA ASN A 207 -10.37 9.67 -4.00
C ASN A 207 -11.46 10.12 -3.02
N VAL A 208 -11.72 11.43 -2.95
CA VAL A 208 -12.77 11.98 -2.08
C VAL A 208 -13.93 12.52 -2.91
N HIS A 209 -15.15 12.46 -2.37
CA HIS A 209 -16.34 12.96 -3.03
C HIS A 209 -16.12 14.40 -3.52
N ASN A 210 -16.43 14.65 -4.80
CA ASN A 210 -16.28 15.94 -5.49
C ASN A 210 -14.83 16.42 -5.73
N SER A 211 -13.80 15.60 -5.46
CA SER A 211 -12.44 15.92 -5.89
C SER A 211 -12.28 15.65 -7.40
N PRO A 212 -11.70 16.59 -8.17
CA PRO A 212 -11.39 16.38 -9.59
C PRO A 212 -10.23 15.38 -9.81
N TRP A 213 -9.65 14.84 -8.73
CA TRP A 213 -8.64 13.80 -8.80
C TRP A 213 -9.22 12.44 -9.16
N ALA A 214 -10.34 12.04 -8.54
CA ALA A 214 -11.11 10.84 -8.87
C ALA A 214 -10.30 9.54 -9.10
N TYR A 215 -9.10 9.40 -8.53
CA TYR A 215 -8.34 8.17 -8.62
C TYR A 215 -9.01 7.10 -7.76
N LYS A 216 -8.93 5.86 -8.17
CA LYS A 216 -9.53 4.70 -7.49
C LYS A 216 -8.56 3.51 -7.59
N ARG A 217 -8.98 2.37 -7.05
CA ARG A 217 -8.30 1.08 -7.15
C ARG A 217 -9.23 0.05 -7.78
N TYR A 218 -8.68 -0.94 -8.47
CA TYR A 218 -9.47 -2.02 -9.08
C TYR A 218 -10.09 -2.91 -8.01
N GLY A 219 -11.34 -3.32 -8.24
CA GLY A 219 -12.08 -4.25 -7.39
C GLY A 219 -12.67 -3.67 -6.10
N GLU A 220 -13.03 -4.55 -5.18
CA GLU A 220 -13.78 -4.21 -3.98
C GLU A 220 -12.86 -3.54 -2.94
N THR A 221 -13.33 -2.43 -2.36
CA THR A 221 -12.66 -1.79 -1.22
C THR A 221 -13.41 -2.15 0.06
N ILE A 222 -12.73 -2.88 0.94
CA ILE A 222 -13.24 -3.28 2.25
C ILE A 222 -12.65 -2.34 3.30
N LEU A 223 -13.51 -1.46 3.82
CA LEU A 223 -13.14 -0.50 4.86
C LEU A 223 -13.04 -1.21 6.22
N MET A 224 -11.88 -1.09 6.85
CA MET A 224 -11.64 -1.50 8.22
C MET A 224 -11.79 -0.27 9.12
N ASP A 225 -12.76 -0.31 10.02
CA ASP A 225 -12.96 0.76 11.01
C ASP A 225 -12.39 0.35 12.37
N ILE A 226 -11.12 0.70 12.58
CA ILE A 226 -10.40 0.49 13.84
C ILE A 226 -10.94 1.42 14.95
N ASN A 227 -11.60 2.52 14.57
CA ASN A 227 -12.10 3.54 15.49
C ASN A 227 -13.62 3.45 15.73
N SER A 228 -14.30 2.41 15.23
CA SER A 228 -15.75 2.14 15.36
C SER A 228 -16.27 1.97 16.81
N GLY A 229 -15.45 2.27 17.82
CA GLY A 229 -15.79 2.07 19.22
C GLY A 229 -15.73 0.60 19.67
N ASN A 230 -15.20 -0.31 18.85
CA ASN A 230 -14.98 -1.70 19.21
C ASN A 230 -13.81 -1.83 20.19
N LYS A 231 -14.05 -1.48 21.47
CA LYS A 231 -13.05 -1.46 22.55
C LYS A 231 -12.25 -2.76 22.68
N ARG A 232 -12.82 -3.90 22.27
CA ARG A 232 -12.14 -5.20 22.30
C ARG A 232 -11.14 -5.35 21.15
N LEU A 233 -11.50 -4.94 19.95
CA LEU A 233 -10.59 -4.92 18.80
C LEU A 233 -9.44 -3.94 19.05
N ASN A 234 -9.74 -2.75 19.56
CA ASN A 234 -8.72 -1.71 19.82
C ASN A 234 -7.72 -2.18 20.87
N LYS A 235 -8.20 -2.79 21.97
CA LYS A 235 -7.32 -3.39 22.98
C LYS A 235 -6.43 -4.51 22.41
N LEU A 236 -6.93 -5.28 21.45
CA LEU A 236 -6.14 -6.33 20.82
C LEU A 236 -5.08 -5.72 19.90
N ILE A 237 -5.43 -4.76 19.06
CA ILE A 237 -4.49 -4.05 18.18
C ILE A 237 -3.37 -3.43 19.01
N ILE A 238 -3.71 -2.64 20.04
CA ILE A 238 -2.74 -2.02 20.96
C ILE A 238 -1.82 -3.08 21.59
N LYS A 239 -2.40 -4.15 22.15
CA LYS A 239 -1.64 -5.22 22.82
C LYS A 239 -0.67 -5.93 21.88
N TYR A 240 -1.11 -6.26 20.67
CA TYR A 240 -0.26 -6.99 19.71
C TYR A 240 0.80 -6.08 19.09
N TYR A 241 0.45 -4.84 18.76
CA TYR A 241 1.40 -3.82 18.32
C TYR A 241 2.55 -3.71 19.33
N GLN A 242 2.23 -3.41 20.60
CA GLN A 242 3.23 -3.31 21.67
C GLN A 242 4.08 -4.55 21.83
N ARG A 243 3.47 -5.75 21.77
CA ARG A 243 4.21 -7.00 21.93
C ARG A 243 5.26 -7.21 20.82
N ILE A 244 4.98 -6.76 19.61
CA ILE A 244 5.78 -7.06 18.42
C ILE A 244 6.79 -5.96 18.13
N THR A 245 6.35 -4.70 18.21
CA THR A 245 7.20 -3.55 17.96
C THR A 245 7.99 -3.15 19.20
N GLY A 246 7.47 -3.47 20.40
CA GLY A 246 7.97 -2.92 21.66
C GLY A 246 7.43 -1.52 21.95
N GLU A 247 6.57 -0.97 21.09
CA GLU A 247 6.17 0.44 21.08
C GLU A 247 4.68 0.63 21.40
N GLU A 248 4.32 1.81 21.92
CA GLU A 248 2.92 2.13 22.19
C GLU A 248 2.19 2.48 20.88
N PHE A 249 1.01 1.89 20.71
CA PHE A 249 0.13 2.18 19.57
C PHE A 249 -0.51 3.55 19.75
N VAL A 250 -0.36 4.43 18.75
CA VAL A 250 -1.01 5.75 18.74
C VAL A 250 -1.98 5.83 17.55
N PRO A 251 -3.30 5.88 17.81
CA PRO A 251 -4.29 6.02 16.74
C PRO A 251 -4.21 7.40 16.11
N ILE A 252 -4.62 7.47 14.84
CA ILE A 252 -4.94 8.74 14.17
C ILE A 252 -6.21 9.30 14.81
N GLU A 253 -6.20 10.58 15.16
CA GLU A 253 -7.35 11.24 15.80
C GLU A 253 -8.46 11.51 14.78
N GLU A 254 -9.70 11.58 15.26
CA GLU A 254 -10.85 11.90 14.41
C GLU A 254 -10.68 13.31 13.80
N GLY A 255 -10.70 13.40 12.46
CA GLY A 255 -10.52 14.66 11.72
C GLY A 255 -9.12 14.88 11.13
N ASP A 256 -8.09 14.17 11.59
CA ASP A 256 -6.72 14.30 11.05
C ASP A 256 -6.66 14.01 9.54
N THR A 257 -7.38 12.97 9.12
CA THR A 257 -7.47 12.54 7.71
C THR A 257 -8.09 13.63 6.84
N ASP A 258 -9.16 14.28 7.32
CA ASP A 258 -9.86 15.34 6.60
C ASP A 258 -8.98 16.59 6.45
N ASP A 259 -8.24 16.95 7.50
CA ASP A 259 -7.29 18.07 7.47
C ASP A 259 -6.16 17.84 6.46
N VAL A 260 -5.68 16.60 6.32
CA VAL A 260 -4.69 16.23 5.30
C VAL A 260 -5.29 16.36 3.90
N ILE A 261 -6.52 15.86 3.68
CA ILE A 261 -7.22 15.98 2.40
C ILE A 261 -7.39 17.45 2.01
N GLU A 262 -7.86 18.29 2.93
CA GLU A 262 -8.04 19.73 2.69
C GLU A 262 -6.70 20.40 2.33
N SER A 263 -5.62 20.01 3.00
CA SER A 263 -4.27 20.49 2.71
C SER A 263 -3.83 20.14 1.28
N VAL A 264 -4.04 18.87 0.86
CA VAL A 264 -3.71 18.43 -0.51
C VAL A 264 -4.55 19.19 -1.54
N LEU A 265 -5.86 19.33 -1.33
CA LEU A 265 -6.77 20.05 -2.23
C LEU A 265 -6.46 21.54 -2.33
N THR A 266 -5.98 22.17 -1.25
CA THR A 266 -5.54 23.58 -1.26
C THR A 266 -4.32 23.78 -2.16
N LEU A 267 -3.38 22.84 -2.14
CA LEU A 267 -2.12 22.95 -2.89
C LEU A 267 -2.25 22.51 -4.33
N SER A 268 -3.08 21.49 -4.56
CA SER A 268 -3.32 20.91 -5.88
C SER A 268 -4.80 20.58 -6.03
N PRO A 269 -5.65 21.59 -6.32
CA PRO A 269 -7.09 21.40 -6.50
C PRO A 269 -7.43 20.31 -7.51
N ALA A 270 -6.70 20.25 -8.63
CA ALA A 270 -6.79 19.19 -9.63
C ALA A 270 -5.46 18.42 -9.79
N PRO A 271 -5.47 17.21 -10.38
CA PRO A 271 -4.22 16.49 -10.70
C PRO A 271 -3.28 17.32 -11.56
N SER A 272 -3.79 18.08 -12.53
CA SER A 272 -2.99 18.97 -13.39
C SER A 272 -2.21 20.05 -12.62
N ASP A 273 -2.62 20.38 -11.39
CA ASP A 273 -1.92 21.32 -10.53
C ASP A 273 -0.74 20.69 -9.78
N TYR A 274 -0.59 19.36 -9.81
CA TYR A 274 0.32 18.62 -8.94
C TYR A 274 1.78 19.08 -9.04
N TYR A 275 2.24 19.37 -10.26
CA TYR A 275 3.58 19.89 -10.53
C TYR A 275 3.63 21.43 -10.60
N SER A 276 2.49 22.11 -10.60
CA SER A 276 2.39 23.56 -10.78
C SER A 276 2.85 24.30 -9.53
N ARG A 277 3.92 25.09 -9.65
CA ARG A 277 4.43 25.92 -8.54
C ARG A 277 3.58 27.18 -8.40
N LYS A 278 2.73 27.22 -7.38
CA LYS A 278 1.87 28.38 -7.07
C LYS A 278 2.48 29.25 -5.97
N SER A 279 2.27 30.56 -6.05
CA SER A 279 2.66 31.50 -5.00
C SER A 279 1.71 31.33 -3.81
N HIS A 280 2.26 30.99 -2.65
CA HIS A 280 1.47 30.89 -1.42
C HIS A 280 1.81 32.09 -0.54
N ALA A 281 0.78 32.84 -0.13
CA ALA A 281 0.92 34.16 0.53
C ALA A 281 1.84 34.11 1.76
N PHE A 282 1.88 32.97 2.46
CA PHE A 282 2.72 32.76 3.62
C PHE A 282 4.15 32.30 3.28
N LEU A 283 4.34 31.56 2.19
CA LEU A 283 5.63 30.97 1.82
C LEU A 283 6.62 31.97 1.20
N LYS A 284 6.12 33.12 0.73
CA LYS A 284 6.89 34.10 -0.08
C LYS A 284 7.69 33.45 -1.23
N LYS A 285 7.30 32.23 -1.64
CA LYS A 285 7.96 31.36 -2.62
C LYS A 285 6.89 30.57 -3.38
N LYS A 286 7.25 30.12 -4.59
CA LYS A 286 6.40 29.25 -5.40
C LYS A 286 6.75 27.78 -5.15
N VAL A 287 5.77 26.98 -4.74
CA VAL A 287 5.94 25.55 -4.41
C VAL A 287 4.79 24.75 -5.02
N SER A 288 5.06 23.55 -5.52
CA SER A 288 4.04 22.60 -6.00
C SER A 288 3.78 21.49 -4.99
N MET A 289 2.69 20.74 -5.16
CA MET A 289 2.39 19.59 -4.29
C MET A 289 3.47 18.51 -4.41
N TYR A 290 4.01 18.32 -5.63
CA TYR A 290 5.17 17.48 -5.85
C TYR A 290 6.39 17.92 -5.03
N ASP A 291 6.72 19.22 -5.05
CA ASP A 291 7.86 19.74 -4.28
C ASP A 291 7.67 19.48 -2.78
N TYR A 292 6.46 19.61 -2.25
CA TYR A 292 6.17 19.32 -0.85
C TYR A 292 6.38 17.85 -0.49
N PHE A 293 5.78 16.91 -1.24
CA PHE A 293 5.97 15.49 -0.98
C PHE A 293 7.45 15.10 -1.10
N ARG A 294 8.14 15.60 -2.12
CA ARG A 294 9.49 15.18 -2.48
C ARG A 294 10.58 15.85 -1.63
N GLN A 295 10.34 17.06 -1.12
CA GLN A 295 11.31 17.81 -0.32
C GLN A 295 11.02 17.82 1.19
N GLY A 296 9.74 17.65 1.59
CA GLY A 296 9.31 17.54 2.98
C GLY A 296 9.17 16.09 3.40
N ILE A 297 8.04 15.46 3.03
CA ILE A 297 7.65 14.11 3.49
C ILE A 297 8.72 13.06 3.17
N LEU A 298 9.22 13.03 1.94
CA LEU A 298 10.19 12.02 1.51
C LEU A 298 11.53 12.10 2.26
N LYS A 299 11.98 13.29 2.66
CA LYS A 299 13.23 13.41 3.44
C LYS A 299 13.07 12.80 4.81
N ILE A 300 11.91 13.03 5.42
CA ILE A 300 11.52 12.50 6.72
C ILE A 300 11.41 10.97 6.65
N LEU A 301 10.63 10.44 5.71
CA LEU A 301 10.45 8.99 5.49
C LEU A 301 11.71 8.25 4.98
N SER A 302 12.76 8.97 4.60
CA SER A 302 14.04 8.39 4.19
C SER A 302 15.14 8.56 5.23
N GLY A 303 14.81 9.03 6.44
CA GLY A 303 15.75 9.20 7.55
C GLY A 303 16.77 10.32 7.34
N ASN A 304 16.52 11.26 6.43
CA ASN A 304 17.37 12.42 6.23
C ASN A 304 16.81 13.61 7.02
N SER A 305 17.67 14.34 7.74
CA SER A 305 17.28 15.59 8.39
C SER A 305 16.62 16.51 7.36
N PRO A 306 15.45 17.09 7.66
CA PRO A 306 14.85 18.06 6.78
C PRO A 306 15.86 19.20 6.62
N LEU A 307 16.09 19.67 5.39
CA LEU A 307 16.69 21.00 5.25
C LEU A 307 15.77 21.94 6.02
N SER A 308 16.33 22.88 6.77
CA SER A 308 15.63 23.99 7.44
C SER A 308 14.72 24.82 6.51
N GLY A 309 14.70 24.51 5.20
CA GLY A 309 13.81 25.03 4.17
C GLY A 309 12.64 24.12 3.75
N GLY A 310 12.45 22.93 4.33
CA GLY A 310 11.56 21.87 3.83
C GLY A 310 10.24 21.66 4.58
N VAL A 311 9.99 22.41 5.65
CA VAL A 311 8.84 22.22 6.53
C VAL A 311 7.99 23.48 6.57
N PHE A 312 7.36 23.74 5.43
CA PHE A 312 6.59 24.95 5.26
C PHE A 312 5.31 24.63 4.52
N LEU A 313 4.33 24.11 5.27
CA LEU A 313 2.90 24.29 5.05
C LEU A 313 2.34 24.56 6.46
N HIS A 314 1.62 25.63 6.75
CA HIS A 314 0.29 26.12 6.40
C HIS A 314 -0.80 25.70 7.39
N GLN A 315 -1.20 26.71 8.20
CA GLN A 315 -2.41 26.72 9.01
C GLN A 315 -3.66 26.52 8.14
N THR A 316 -4.58 25.69 8.60
CA THR A 316 -5.97 25.60 8.14
C THR A 316 -6.69 26.95 8.34
N LYS A 317 -7.89 27.11 7.78
CA LYS A 317 -8.75 28.30 7.98
C LYS A 317 -8.96 28.72 9.44
N ARG A 318 -8.62 27.86 10.41
CA ARG A 318 -8.71 28.10 11.85
C ARG A 318 -7.44 28.68 12.49
N GLY A 319 -6.36 28.91 11.73
CA GLY A 319 -5.10 29.37 12.31
C GLY A 319 -4.30 28.27 13.03
N ALA A 320 -4.56 26.99 12.75
CA ALA A 320 -3.82 25.84 13.29
C ALA A 320 -3.27 24.98 12.14
N TYR A 321 -2.08 24.42 12.26
CA TYR A 321 -1.53 23.50 11.26
C TYR A 321 -2.36 22.20 11.21
N SER A 322 -2.46 21.53 10.05
CA SER A 322 -2.99 20.16 10.06
C SER A 322 -2.06 19.27 10.89
N THR A 323 -2.58 18.24 11.55
CA THR A 323 -1.82 17.42 12.53
C THR A 323 -0.54 16.82 11.92
N VAL A 324 -0.62 16.34 10.66
CA VAL A 324 0.57 15.91 9.89
C VAL A 324 1.56 17.06 9.75
N THR A 325 1.09 18.24 9.39
CA THR A 325 1.92 19.41 9.15
C THR A 325 2.56 19.95 10.44
N GLU A 326 1.82 19.99 11.55
CA GLU A 326 2.33 20.34 12.88
C GLU A 326 3.40 19.34 13.33
N TYR A 327 3.19 18.05 13.05
CA TYR A 327 4.17 17.02 13.28
C TYR A 327 5.44 17.22 12.42
N LEU A 328 5.31 17.48 11.12
CA LEU A 328 6.48 17.74 10.26
C LEU A 328 7.23 18.99 10.74
N MET A 329 6.50 20.04 11.19
CA MET A 329 6.99 21.28 11.83
C MET A 329 7.81 20.99 13.07
N LYS A 330 7.24 20.26 14.03
CA LYS A 330 7.92 19.85 15.27
C LYS A 330 9.14 18.97 14.97
N TYR A 331 9.08 18.09 13.96
CA TYR A 331 10.21 17.23 13.60
C TYR A 331 11.37 18.05 13.01
N ALA A 332 11.07 19.03 12.14
CA ALA A 332 12.11 19.86 11.54
C ALA A 332 12.65 20.96 12.43
N SER A 333 11.89 21.43 13.42
CA SER A 333 12.42 22.27 14.49
C SER A 333 13.26 21.48 15.49
N GLY A 334 13.27 20.14 15.41
CA GLY A 334 13.94 19.27 16.36
C GLY A 334 13.21 19.14 17.70
N GLU A 335 11.98 19.65 17.79
CA GLU A 335 11.12 19.51 18.97
C GLU A 335 10.64 18.06 19.19
N ILE A 336 10.58 17.26 18.12
CA ILE A 336 10.32 15.81 18.19
C ILE A 336 11.31 15.04 17.31
N ASN A 337 11.75 13.87 17.76
CA ASN A 337 12.58 12.93 16.99
C ASN A 337 11.71 12.02 16.10
N CYS A 338 12.30 11.27 15.17
CA CYS A 338 11.66 10.17 14.44
C CYS A 338 11.18 9.05 15.39
N ASP A 339 11.54 9.16 16.67
CA ASP A 339 10.98 8.34 17.75
C ASP A 339 9.59 8.80 18.24
N SER A 340 9.01 9.87 17.69
CA SER A 340 7.66 10.31 18.05
C SER A 340 6.62 9.23 17.72
N PRO A 341 5.60 9.02 18.57
CA PRO A 341 4.56 8.02 18.32
C PRO A 341 3.81 8.21 17.00
N TYR A 342 3.73 9.43 16.46
CA TYR A 342 3.13 9.73 15.16
C TYR A 342 4.07 9.47 13.96
N ALA A 343 5.40 9.55 14.17
CA ALA A 343 6.45 9.19 13.22
C ALA A 343 6.49 7.68 13.00
N LYS A 344 6.55 6.97 14.14
CA LYS A 344 6.33 5.53 14.26
C LYS A 344 4.93 5.18 13.76
N GLY A 345 3.98 6.10 13.94
CA GLY A 345 2.71 6.14 13.26
C GLY A 345 2.84 5.93 11.74
N ILE A 346 3.34 6.93 11.04
CA ILE A 346 3.43 6.89 9.57
C ILE A 346 4.39 5.80 9.05
N GLU A 347 5.51 5.52 9.73
CA GLU A 347 6.49 4.51 9.32
C GLU A 347 6.13 3.06 9.72
N CYS A 348 5.56 2.83 10.90
CA CYS A 348 5.20 1.52 11.46
C CYS A 348 3.70 1.18 11.37
N ASN A 349 2.79 2.16 11.31
CA ASN A 349 1.34 1.90 11.33
C ASN A 349 0.79 1.36 10.01
N HIS A 350 1.32 1.80 8.87
CA HIS A 350 0.75 1.41 7.57
C HIS A 350 0.68 -0.12 7.39
N CYS A 351 1.72 -0.85 7.79
CA CYS A 351 1.91 -2.26 7.42
C CYS A 351 1.47 -3.25 8.51
N ARG A 352 1.86 -2.97 9.76
CA ARG A 352 1.71 -3.93 10.85
C ARG A 352 0.35 -3.80 11.54
N GLU A 353 -0.21 -2.60 11.64
CA GLU A 353 -1.50 -2.37 12.29
C GLU A 353 -2.67 -2.90 11.47
N LEU A 354 -2.66 -2.65 10.15
CA LEU A 354 -3.65 -3.22 9.24
C LEU A 354 -3.54 -4.74 9.20
N TYR A 355 -2.32 -5.32 9.23
CA TYR A 355 -2.11 -6.77 9.25
C TYR A 355 -2.83 -7.43 10.43
N TYR A 356 -2.71 -6.87 11.64
CA TYR A 356 -3.33 -7.46 12.84
C TYR A 356 -4.79 -7.06 13.03
N SER A 357 -5.19 -5.85 12.60
CA SER A 357 -6.60 -5.46 12.50
C SER A 357 -7.34 -6.41 11.57
N PHE A 358 -6.73 -6.77 10.45
CA PHE A 358 -7.28 -7.72 9.50
C PHE A 358 -7.39 -9.14 10.06
N VAL A 359 -6.32 -9.68 10.69
CA VAL A 359 -6.31 -11.03 11.29
C VAL A 359 -7.34 -11.19 12.43
N LYS A 360 -7.80 -10.11 13.10
CA LYS A 360 -8.78 -10.23 14.21
C LYS A 360 -10.10 -9.47 14.07
N ALA A 361 -10.22 -8.40 13.29
CA ALA A 361 -11.52 -7.74 13.04
C ALA A 361 -12.44 -8.66 12.22
N TYR A 362 -11.88 -9.37 11.24
CA TYR A 362 -12.63 -10.36 10.44
C TYR A 362 -12.89 -11.68 11.19
N ASN A 363 -12.42 -11.80 12.44
CA ASN A 363 -12.80 -12.91 13.33
C ASN A 363 -14.15 -12.68 14.04
N LYS A 364 -14.84 -11.56 13.81
CA LYS A 364 -16.16 -11.28 14.42
C LYS A 364 -17.25 -10.79 13.48
N HIS A 365 -16.92 -10.42 12.24
CA HIS A 365 -17.93 -10.12 11.22
C HIS A 365 -18.08 -11.33 10.30
N THR A 366 -18.68 -12.38 10.88
CA THR A 366 -19.57 -13.27 10.15
C THR A 366 -20.73 -12.43 9.61
N TYR A 367 -20.86 -12.37 8.30
CA TYR A 367 -22.19 -12.45 7.69
C TYR A 367 -22.56 -13.93 7.57
#